data_AF-A0AA38SC42-F1
#
_entry.id   AF-A0AA38SC42-F1
#
_cell.length_a   1.000
_cell.length_b   1.000
_cell.length_c   1.000
_cell.angle_alpha   90.00
_cell.angle_beta   90.00
_cell.angle_gamma   90.00
#
_symmetry.space_group_name_H-M   'P 1'
#
loop_
_entity.id
_entity.type
_entity.pdbx_description
1 polymer ?
#
loop_
_entity_poly.entity_id
_entity_poly.type
_entity_poly.pdbx_seq_one_letter_code
_entity_poly.pdbx_strand_id
1 'polypeptide(L)'
;MGSLGIQETRGHHLPFDLPLQKQADLLRKRATGAGTVPQLHLNTVQYRQCPPAEAKIAYRVRLLNTMRQGWKQDKTEARFLQAVNTIETDGAALFGGLIDPALFGQLVAAYDKLLAEEGNKTFMHSYVNLREHPSFVTSCEYTEAFSHPLLVALISYLMGGTVRIMDLRGKDSDPISINAQDNLLHVDNTPFKEEYKVLLNWRRHEVKGPSGQNFTFLPGTHRGNRDILVDEATGLPWSTEKDSLFISENAIDGLFAFQKSIGPRPRVVEVEYPEQPLAAVFPAGALVHHRYRTEDGDPRSCIIAAFHLASKHPGGLMDLAPTGGEHKRSLIEFLVSHQDQDSTDEFLDILGAEAARVESKLEDIFAESPSTTLLDLDALCLSGERLAHWRSTVVTAPNVVDTKVRRNIRLPHEALTSDALLHAALAKVIMYDKHGLLQLILYEDGREEARKSARKRIGEMTLQEVLRRLQPRVGLVTQRPIVVGDLAEPKSLRVLSDAVAQLASNAVAAQDVEGRATGELRSLARLMMDVGEAITRCEVLETYISTSLFLFWTAEYIYGYLGEADQLIVQPILAIFLRNYVASVLLVDAVRADKP
;
A
#
# COMPACT_ATOMS: atom_id res chain seq x y z
N MET A 1 19.66 -45.44 -45.91
CA MET A 1 18.91 -44.16 -45.75
C MET A 1 18.34 -44.16 -44.35
N GLY A 2 19.00 -43.45 -43.44
CA GLY A 2 18.69 -43.48 -42.01
C GLY A 2 17.55 -42.51 -41.67
N SER A 3 16.57 -42.99 -40.90
CA SER A 3 15.61 -42.13 -40.23
C SER A 3 16.27 -41.54 -38.98
N LEU A 4 16.56 -40.25 -39.03
CA LEU A 4 16.90 -39.47 -37.84
C LEU A 4 15.63 -39.34 -36.98
N GLY A 5 15.55 -40.16 -35.94
CA GLY A 5 14.65 -39.94 -34.83
C GLY A 5 15.11 -38.70 -34.07
N ILE A 6 14.29 -37.66 -34.08
CA ILE A 6 14.45 -36.52 -33.18
C ILE A 6 14.08 -37.03 -31.79
N GLN A 7 15.10 -37.30 -30.96
CA GLN A 7 14.92 -37.36 -29.52
C GLN A 7 14.65 -35.94 -29.02
N GLU A 8 13.39 -35.63 -28.73
CA GLU A 8 13.05 -34.50 -27.85
C GLU A 8 13.53 -34.82 -26.43
N THR A 9 14.74 -34.40 -26.08
CA THR A 9 15.16 -34.33 -24.67
C THR A 9 14.68 -33.01 -24.07
N ARG A 10 13.41 -32.93 -23.65
CA ARG A 10 13.01 -31.98 -22.58
C ARG A 10 13.41 -32.57 -21.23
N GLY A 11 14.70 -32.60 -20.96
CA GLY A 11 15.22 -32.92 -19.63
C GLY A 11 14.97 -31.74 -18.70
N HIS A 12 13.79 -31.68 -18.08
CA HIS A 12 13.57 -30.78 -16.95
C HIS A 12 14.39 -31.31 -15.77
N HIS A 13 15.57 -30.75 -15.55
CA HIS A 13 16.36 -31.03 -14.36
C HIS A 13 15.55 -30.63 -13.12
N LEU A 14 15.27 -31.60 -12.27
CA LEU A 14 14.57 -31.40 -11.01
C LEU A 14 15.59 -30.91 -9.96
N PRO A 15 15.27 -29.88 -9.16
CA PRO A 15 16.25 -29.22 -8.29
C PRO A 15 16.86 -30.07 -7.19
N PHE A 16 16.28 -31.24 -6.88
CA PHE A 16 16.72 -32.08 -5.76
C PHE A 16 16.79 -33.58 -6.06
N ASP A 17 16.78 -34.01 -7.32
CA ASP A 17 16.69 -35.44 -7.68
C ASP A 17 15.54 -36.17 -6.95
N LEU A 18 14.45 -35.44 -6.68
CA LEU A 18 13.25 -35.93 -6.01
C LEU A 18 12.07 -35.96 -6.97
N PRO A 19 11.15 -36.95 -6.89
CA PRO A 19 9.90 -36.91 -7.63
C PRO A 19 9.13 -35.61 -7.41
N LEU A 20 8.47 -35.09 -8.44
CA LEU A 20 7.75 -33.80 -8.39
C LEU A 20 6.75 -33.72 -7.24
N GLN A 21 6.05 -34.82 -6.94
CA GLN A 21 5.11 -34.87 -5.82
C GLN A 21 5.80 -34.61 -4.47
N LYS A 22 6.99 -35.18 -4.24
CA LYS A 22 7.75 -34.94 -3.01
C LYS A 22 8.24 -33.50 -2.93
N GLN A 23 8.60 -32.91 -4.06
CA GLN A 23 8.97 -31.49 -4.14
C GLN A 23 7.78 -30.56 -3.83
N ALA A 24 6.60 -30.86 -4.37
CA ALA A 24 5.38 -30.15 -4.05
C ALA A 24 5.01 -30.27 -2.56
N ASP A 25 5.18 -31.46 -1.97
CA ASP A 25 4.94 -31.67 -0.54
C ASP A 25 5.94 -30.93 0.36
N LEU A 26 7.21 -30.83 -0.06
CA LEU A 26 8.20 -29.99 0.63
C LEU A 26 7.78 -28.53 0.63
N LEU A 27 7.32 -27.98 -0.50
CA LEU A 27 6.83 -26.61 -0.58
C LEU A 27 5.61 -26.38 0.31
N ARG A 28 4.62 -27.28 0.26
CA ARG A 28 3.40 -27.18 1.08
C ARG A 28 3.72 -27.14 2.57
N LYS A 29 4.71 -27.93 3.02
CA LYS A 29 5.16 -27.93 4.43
C LYS A 29 5.81 -26.62 4.88
N ARG A 30 6.21 -25.73 3.96
CA ARG A 30 6.76 -24.42 4.29
C ARG A 30 5.70 -23.34 4.47
N ALA A 31 4.51 -23.55 3.92
CA ALA A 31 3.38 -22.64 4.03
C ALA A 31 2.16 -23.37 4.63
N THR A 32 2.20 -23.62 5.94
CA THR A 32 1.15 -24.37 6.66
C THR A 32 0.37 -23.51 7.66
N GLY A 33 0.46 -22.18 7.54
CA GLY A 33 -0.32 -21.27 8.38
C GLY A 33 -1.82 -21.59 8.30
N ALA A 34 -2.54 -21.41 9.41
CA ALA A 34 -3.97 -21.65 9.45
C ALA A 34 -4.73 -20.57 8.66
N GLY A 35 -5.37 -20.94 7.56
CA GLY A 35 -6.16 -20.02 6.74
C GLY A 35 -7.50 -19.65 7.39
N THR A 36 -7.62 -18.41 7.86
CA THR A 36 -8.90 -17.74 8.14
C THR A 36 -9.46 -17.05 6.89
N VAL A 37 -10.80 -16.93 6.80
CA VAL A 37 -11.44 -16.09 5.78
C VAL A 37 -11.67 -14.72 6.40
N PRO A 38 -11.09 -13.63 5.86
CA PRO A 38 -11.23 -12.30 6.44
C PRO A 38 -12.67 -11.79 6.35
N GLN A 39 -13.11 -11.08 7.38
CA GLN A 39 -14.47 -10.56 7.50
C GLN A 39 -14.49 -9.10 7.98
N LEU A 40 -15.68 -8.50 7.96
CA LEU A 40 -15.96 -7.20 8.56
C LEU A 40 -16.96 -7.35 9.70
N HIS A 41 -16.73 -6.61 10.78
CA HIS A 41 -17.56 -6.65 11.97
C HIS A 41 -17.82 -5.25 12.53
N LEU A 42 -18.98 -5.08 13.17
CA LEU A 42 -19.33 -3.85 13.88
C LEU A 42 -18.71 -3.80 15.28
N ASN A 43 -18.52 -4.94 15.94
CA ASN A 43 -17.97 -5.01 17.30
C ASN A 43 -16.46 -4.67 17.36
N THR A 44 -15.74 -4.76 16.24
CA THR A 44 -14.33 -4.38 16.15
C THR A 44 -14.10 -2.91 15.78
N VAL A 45 -15.17 -2.13 15.54
CA VAL A 45 -15.09 -0.69 15.22
C VAL A 45 -14.54 0.12 16.39
N GLN A 46 -14.81 -0.30 17.63
CA GLN A 46 -14.33 0.37 18.85
C GLN A 46 -12.80 0.45 18.96
N TYR A 47 -12.06 -0.40 18.24
CA TYR A 47 -10.59 -0.38 18.21
C TYR A 47 -10.02 0.69 17.28
N ARG A 48 -10.85 1.35 16.45
CA ARG A 48 -10.41 2.47 15.61
C ARG A 48 -10.25 3.71 16.47
N GLN A 49 -9.05 4.28 16.52
CA GLN A 49 -8.78 5.52 17.25
C GLN A 49 -9.49 6.70 16.58
N CYS A 50 -10.63 7.08 17.14
CA CYS A 50 -11.36 8.29 16.79
C CYS A 50 -11.45 9.24 18.01
N PRO A 51 -11.72 10.54 17.80
CA PRO A 51 -12.09 11.43 18.90
C PRO A 51 -13.34 10.90 19.62
N PRO A 52 -13.48 11.12 20.94
CA PRO A 52 -14.73 10.85 21.64
C PRO A 52 -15.91 11.55 20.94
N ALA A 53 -17.09 10.94 20.97
CA ALA A 53 -18.27 11.45 20.26
C ALA A 53 -18.59 12.92 20.59
N GLU A 54 -18.50 13.30 21.87
CA GLU A 54 -18.71 14.68 22.32
C GLU A 54 -17.67 15.65 21.75
N ALA A 55 -16.39 15.27 21.74
CA ALA A 55 -15.32 16.08 21.16
C ALA A 55 -15.48 16.25 19.65
N LYS A 56 -15.87 15.18 18.95
CA LYS A 56 -16.18 15.19 17.52
C LYS A 56 -17.34 16.13 17.19
N ILE A 57 -18.42 16.09 17.97
CA ILE A 57 -19.57 16.99 17.81
C ILE A 57 -19.15 18.44 18.08
N ALA A 58 -18.44 18.69 19.19
CA ALA A 58 -17.97 20.03 19.54
C ALA A 58 -17.08 20.62 18.43
N TYR A 59 -16.17 19.82 17.87
CA TYR A 59 -15.35 20.23 16.74
C TYR A 59 -16.18 20.56 15.49
N ARG A 60 -17.11 19.67 15.11
CA ARG A 60 -18.01 19.88 13.95
C ARG A 60 -18.79 21.19 14.07
N VAL A 61 -19.30 21.50 15.26
CA VAL A 61 -20.00 22.76 15.53
C VAL A 61 -19.07 23.96 15.36
N ARG A 62 -17.85 23.89 15.91
CA ARG A 62 -16.85 24.96 15.75
C ARG A 62 -16.49 25.19 14.28
N LEU A 63 -16.19 24.11 13.54
CA LEU A 63 -15.87 24.19 12.11
C LEU A 63 -17.02 24.84 11.32
N LEU A 64 -18.26 24.38 11.50
CA LEU A 64 -19.41 25.00 10.80
C LEU A 64 -19.59 26.47 11.19
N ASN A 65 -19.43 26.83 12.47
CA ASN A 65 -19.52 28.22 12.92
C ASN A 65 -18.45 29.10 12.27
N THR A 66 -17.22 28.59 12.13
CA THR A 66 -16.14 29.30 11.43
C THR A 66 -16.47 29.46 9.94
N MET A 67 -16.89 28.39 9.26
CA MET A 67 -17.22 28.45 7.84
C MET A 67 -18.39 29.39 7.53
N ARG A 68 -19.43 29.40 8.38
CA ARG A 68 -20.59 30.30 8.25
C ARG A 68 -20.22 31.78 8.24
N GLN A 69 -19.09 32.17 8.83
CA GLN A 69 -18.66 33.57 8.82
C GLN A 69 -18.28 34.05 7.40
N GLY A 70 -17.85 33.14 6.52
CA GLY A 70 -17.50 33.45 5.14
C GLY A 70 -18.54 33.05 4.10
N TRP A 71 -19.55 32.26 4.47
CA TRP A 71 -20.65 31.85 3.60
C TRP A 71 -21.72 32.95 3.49
N LYS A 72 -22.17 33.23 2.27
CA LYS A 72 -23.18 34.25 1.97
C LYS A 72 -24.54 33.67 1.62
N GLN A 73 -24.61 32.43 1.13
CA GLN A 73 -25.87 31.79 0.76
C GLN A 73 -26.41 30.91 1.88
N ASP A 74 -27.69 31.04 2.17
CA ASP A 74 -28.39 30.22 3.17
C ASP A 74 -28.32 28.71 2.88
N LYS A 75 -28.17 28.33 1.61
CA LYS A 75 -28.15 26.92 1.17
C LYS A 75 -26.77 26.27 1.26
N THR A 76 -25.70 27.04 1.49
CA THR A 76 -24.31 26.53 1.43
C THR A 76 -24.07 25.42 2.45
N GLU A 77 -24.53 25.61 3.69
CA GLU A 77 -24.38 24.59 4.73
C GLU A 77 -25.12 23.30 4.38
N ALA A 78 -26.37 23.40 3.90
CA ALA A 78 -27.14 22.21 3.52
C ALA A 78 -26.45 21.42 2.41
N ARG A 79 -25.87 22.12 1.42
CA ARG A 79 -25.08 21.51 0.34
C ARG A 79 -23.80 20.85 0.85
N PHE A 80 -23.09 21.51 1.78
CA PHE A 80 -21.92 20.93 2.44
C PHE A 80 -22.30 19.64 3.18
N LEU A 81 -23.37 19.68 3.97
CA LEU A 81 -23.87 18.51 4.71
C LEU A 81 -24.41 17.41 3.80
N GLN A 82 -24.92 17.74 2.61
CA GLN A 82 -25.28 16.75 1.59
C GLN A 82 -24.04 15.98 1.08
N ALA A 83 -22.93 16.68 0.84
CA ALA A 83 -21.66 16.04 0.48
C ALA A 83 -21.11 15.17 1.63
N VAL A 84 -21.18 15.65 2.88
CA VAL A 84 -20.86 14.85 4.08
C VAL A 84 -21.71 13.58 4.15
N ASN A 85 -23.03 13.72 3.97
CA ASN A 85 -23.96 12.60 4.06
C ASN A 85 -23.68 11.53 2.99
N THR A 86 -23.19 11.93 1.81
CA THR A 86 -22.75 11.00 0.76
C THR A 86 -21.60 10.13 1.28
N ILE A 87 -20.60 10.72 1.92
CA ILE A 87 -19.45 9.99 2.48
C ILE A 87 -19.86 9.14 3.69
N GLU A 88 -20.72 9.65 4.60
CA GLU A 88 -21.19 8.88 5.75
C GLU A 88 -22.10 7.69 5.34
N THR A 89 -22.87 7.84 4.26
CA THR A 89 -23.77 6.80 3.74
C THR A 89 -23.01 5.75 2.95
N ASP A 90 -22.28 6.17 1.92
CA ASP A 90 -21.68 5.28 0.94
C ASP A 90 -20.21 4.99 1.22
N GLY A 91 -19.57 5.79 2.06
CA GLY A 91 -18.15 5.65 2.37
C GLY A 91 -17.21 6.31 1.37
N ALA A 92 -17.74 6.98 0.34
CA ALA A 92 -16.94 7.77 -0.57
C ALA A 92 -17.75 8.92 -1.18
N ALA A 93 -17.06 9.99 -1.59
CA ALA A 93 -17.58 10.99 -2.52
C ALA A 93 -16.61 11.14 -3.70
N LEU A 94 -17.17 11.32 -4.90
CA LEU A 94 -16.45 11.34 -6.16
C LEU A 94 -16.70 12.67 -6.87
N PHE A 95 -15.64 13.41 -7.15
CA PHE A 95 -15.68 14.72 -7.79
C PHE A 95 -14.99 14.65 -9.15
N GLY A 96 -15.76 14.79 -10.23
CA GLY A 96 -15.27 14.95 -11.58
C GLY A 96 -14.96 16.43 -11.86
N GLY A 97 -13.76 16.74 -12.35
CA GLY A 97 -13.39 18.12 -12.73
C GLY A 97 -13.29 19.09 -11.55
N LEU A 98 -12.65 18.70 -10.44
CA LEU A 98 -12.60 19.50 -9.21
C LEU A 98 -11.99 20.90 -9.40
N ILE A 99 -10.95 21.00 -10.23
CA ILE A 99 -10.25 22.25 -10.54
C ILE A 99 -10.34 22.56 -12.04
N ASP A 100 -10.01 23.79 -12.40
CA ASP A 100 -9.99 24.25 -13.79
C ASP A 100 -9.12 23.33 -14.69
N PRO A 101 -9.60 22.95 -15.89
CA PRO A 101 -8.85 22.07 -16.79
C PRO A 101 -7.46 22.58 -17.19
N ALA A 102 -7.25 23.89 -17.31
CA ALA A 102 -5.94 24.44 -17.65
C ALA A 102 -4.96 24.32 -16.47
N LEU A 103 -5.42 24.56 -15.25
CA LEU A 103 -4.62 24.30 -14.04
C LEU A 103 -4.32 22.80 -13.90
N PHE A 104 -5.28 21.94 -14.19
CA PHE A 104 -5.05 20.50 -14.20
C PHE A 104 -4.01 20.10 -15.27
N GLY A 105 -4.04 20.71 -16.45
CA GLY A 105 -3.01 20.50 -17.48
C GLY A 105 -1.59 20.85 -17.01
N GLN A 106 -1.44 21.87 -16.16
CA GLN A 106 -0.15 22.20 -15.54
C GLN A 106 0.30 21.12 -14.56
N LEU A 107 -0.62 20.57 -13.74
CA LEU A 107 -0.34 19.43 -12.87
C LEU A 107 0.16 18.24 -13.68
N VAL A 108 -0.53 17.88 -14.77
CA VAL A 108 -0.14 16.75 -15.63
C VAL A 108 1.28 16.95 -16.16
N ALA A 109 1.58 18.11 -16.72
CA ALA A 109 2.91 18.39 -17.26
C ALA A 109 4.02 18.34 -16.19
N ALA A 110 3.77 18.91 -15.00
CA ALA A 110 4.72 18.88 -13.89
C ALA A 110 4.93 17.46 -13.36
N TYR A 111 3.84 16.69 -13.23
CA TYR A 111 3.86 15.32 -12.76
C TYR A 111 4.61 14.40 -13.74
N ASP A 112 4.31 14.49 -15.03
CA ASP A 112 4.93 13.67 -16.08
C ASP A 112 6.44 13.87 -16.11
N LYS A 113 6.88 15.13 -16.01
CA LYS A 113 8.31 15.47 -15.92
C LYS A 113 8.94 14.81 -14.69
N LEU A 114 8.33 15.02 -13.52
CA LEU A 114 8.86 14.51 -12.26
C LEU A 114 8.98 12.97 -12.26
N LEU A 115 7.94 12.29 -12.75
CA LEU A 115 7.93 10.84 -12.80
C LEU A 115 8.91 10.27 -13.84
N ALA A 116 9.14 10.96 -14.95
CA ALA A 116 10.14 10.55 -15.93
C ALA A 116 11.58 10.60 -15.36
N GLU A 117 11.85 11.60 -14.52
CA GLU A 117 13.15 11.84 -13.86
C GLU A 117 13.37 10.91 -12.66
N GLU A 118 12.40 10.79 -11.76
CA GLU A 118 12.56 10.17 -10.43
C GLU A 118 11.79 8.85 -10.25
N GLY A 119 10.96 8.46 -11.23
CA GLY A 119 10.13 7.27 -11.15
C GLY A 119 10.93 5.97 -11.07
N ASN A 120 10.58 5.09 -10.13
CA ASN A 120 11.30 3.83 -9.91
C ASN A 120 11.07 2.73 -10.97
N LYS A 121 10.15 2.93 -11.93
CA LYS A 121 9.90 2.07 -13.10
C LYS A 121 9.75 0.57 -12.76
N THR A 122 9.06 0.25 -11.66
CA THR A 122 8.76 -1.17 -11.34
C THR A 122 7.69 -1.72 -12.28
N PHE A 123 7.64 -3.06 -12.42
CA PHE A 123 6.75 -3.69 -13.41
C PHE A 123 5.25 -3.47 -13.15
N MET A 124 4.85 -3.16 -11.91
CA MET A 124 3.44 -2.95 -11.53
C MET A 124 3.01 -1.49 -11.60
N HIS A 125 3.95 -0.59 -11.34
CA HIS A 125 3.75 0.85 -11.33
C HIS A 125 5.09 1.59 -11.27
N SER A 126 5.13 2.78 -11.84
CA SER A 126 6.18 3.75 -11.53
C SER A 126 5.72 4.62 -10.37
N TYR A 127 6.55 4.74 -9.34
CA TYR A 127 6.24 5.47 -8.11
C TYR A 127 7.19 6.65 -7.94
N VAL A 128 6.65 7.75 -7.38
CA VAL A 128 7.44 8.88 -6.89
C VAL A 128 6.94 9.32 -5.50
N ASN A 129 7.89 9.59 -4.60
CA ASN A 129 7.61 10.10 -3.26
C ASN A 129 7.52 11.63 -3.28
N LEU A 130 6.31 12.19 -3.35
CA LEU A 130 6.13 13.64 -3.48
C LEU A 130 6.61 14.43 -2.25
N ARG A 131 6.83 13.75 -1.11
CA ARG A 131 7.51 14.33 0.06
C ARG A 131 8.87 14.94 -0.27
N GLU A 132 9.59 14.34 -1.21
CA GLU A 132 10.96 14.72 -1.60
C GLU A 132 10.97 15.89 -2.59
N HIS A 133 9.79 16.37 -3.00
CA HIS A 133 9.61 17.43 -4.00
C HIS A 133 8.75 18.57 -3.45
N PRO A 134 9.20 19.33 -2.44
CA PRO A 134 8.40 20.36 -1.79
C PRO A 134 7.91 21.43 -2.76
N SER A 135 8.70 21.81 -3.76
CA SER A 135 8.29 22.78 -4.79
C SER A 135 7.09 22.31 -5.62
N PHE A 136 6.98 21.01 -5.90
CA PHE A 136 5.82 20.43 -6.57
C PHE A 136 4.56 20.52 -5.70
N VAL A 137 4.72 20.46 -4.38
CA VAL A 137 3.61 20.36 -3.41
C VAL A 137 3.15 21.71 -2.89
N THR A 138 4.03 22.71 -2.76
CA THR A 138 3.67 23.98 -2.10
C THR A 138 3.67 25.19 -3.02
N SER A 139 4.27 25.12 -4.22
CA SER A 139 4.59 26.32 -5.00
C SER A 139 3.67 26.59 -6.20
N CYS A 140 2.54 25.89 -6.33
CA CYS A 140 1.71 25.94 -7.55
C CYS A 140 0.21 25.86 -7.26
N GLU A 141 -0.56 26.54 -8.12
CA GLU A 141 -2.02 26.65 -8.02
C GLU A 141 -2.75 25.31 -8.24
N TYR A 142 -2.12 24.36 -8.94
CA TYR A 142 -2.73 23.07 -9.22
C TYR A 142 -2.78 22.10 -8.03
N THR A 143 -2.16 22.45 -6.89
CA THR A 143 -2.14 21.62 -5.66
C THR A 143 -3.54 21.34 -5.13
N GLU A 144 -4.47 22.23 -5.42
CA GLU A 144 -5.88 22.08 -5.06
C GLU A 144 -6.52 20.84 -5.67
N ALA A 145 -5.97 20.26 -6.74
CA ALA A 145 -6.44 18.99 -7.27
C ALA A 145 -6.48 17.88 -6.20
N PHE A 146 -5.63 17.94 -5.18
CA PHE A 146 -5.59 16.96 -4.08
C PHE A 146 -5.70 17.59 -2.67
N SER A 147 -5.71 18.93 -2.56
CA SER A 147 -5.85 19.64 -1.28
C SER A 147 -6.87 20.79 -1.31
N HIS A 148 -7.85 20.76 -2.22
CA HIS A 148 -8.88 21.79 -2.30
C HIS A 148 -9.55 22.01 -0.92
N PRO A 149 -9.81 23.27 -0.50
CA PRO A 149 -10.40 23.57 0.81
C PRO A 149 -11.69 22.82 1.12
N LEU A 150 -12.55 22.59 0.11
CA LEU A 150 -13.76 21.76 0.26
C LEU A 150 -13.43 20.33 0.71
N LEU A 151 -12.45 19.66 0.09
CA LEU A 151 -12.08 18.29 0.46
C LEU A 151 -11.52 18.24 1.88
N VAL A 152 -10.67 19.21 2.23
CA VAL A 152 -10.05 19.32 3.56
C VAL A 152 -11.12 19.55 4.63
N ALA A 153 -12.07 20.46 4.38
CA ALA A 153 -13.19 20.71 5.29
C ALA A 153 -14.09 19.48 5.44
N LEU A 154 -14.38 18.74 4.36
CA LEU A 154 -15.15 17.49 4.41
C LEU A 154 -14.43 16.43 5.27
N ILE A 155 -13.15 16.18 5.00
CA ILE A 155 -12.35 15.21 5.75
C ILE A 155 -12.26 15.61 7.23
N SER A 156 -11.96 16.88 7.50
CA SER A 156 -11.87 17.38 8.87
C SER A 156 -13.19 17.28 9.64
N TYR A 157 -14.32 17.62 9.00
CA TYR A 157 -15.65 17.44 9.57
C TYR A 157 -15.94 15.96 9.87
N LEU A 158 -15.62 15.07 8.92
CA LEU A 158 -15.84 13.63 9.05
C LEU A 158 -14.99 13.01 10.15
N MET A 159 -13.72 13.39 10.28
CA MET A 159 -12.81 12.89 11.31
C MET A 159 -13.07 13.55 12.67
N GLY A 160 -13.62 14.77 12.70
CA GLY A 160 -13.93 15.49 13.94
C GLY A 160 -12.73 16.18 14.56
N GLY A 161 -11.80 16.69 13.75
CA GLY A 161 -10.63 17.40 14.23
C GLY A 161 -9.76 17.97 13.12
N THR A 162 -8.68 18.63 13.53
CA THR A 162 -7.63 19.11 12.63
C THR A 162 -6.92 17.96 11.94
N VAL A 163 -6.74 18.08 10.63
CA VAL A 163 -6.15 17.04 9.79
C VAL A 163 -4.85 17.51 9.17
N ARG A 164 -3.95 16.55 8.94
CA ARG A 164 -2.69 16.78 8.23
C ARG A 164 -2.43 15.71 7.19
N ILE A 165 -1.64 16.04 6.19
CA ILE A 165 -1.17 15.07 5.21
C ILE A 165 0.00 14.29 5.84
N MET A 166 -0.15 12.97 5.91
CA MET A 166 0.84 12.03 6.46
C MET A 166 1.73 11.42 5.37
N ASP A 167 1.17 11.29 4.18
CA ASP A 167 1.77 10.62 3.04
C ASP A 167 1.20 11.25 1.77
N LEU A 168 2.10 11.53 0.83
CA LEU A 168 1.77 12.12 -0.46
C LEU A 168 2.65 11.46 -1.52
N ARG A 169 2.01 10.82 -2.49
CA ARG A 169 2.72 10.02 -3.49
C ARG A 169 2.06 10.02 -4.84
N GLY A 170 2.90 9.92 -5.88
CA GLY A 170 2.52 9.72 -7.25
C GLY A 170 2.63 8.25 -7.67
N LYS A 171 1.69 7.77 -8.47
CA LYS A 171 1.73 6.44 -9.10
C LYS A 171 1.24 6.47 -10.54
N ASP A 172 2.08 5.97 -11.45
CA ASP A 172 1.68 5.59 -12.80
C ASP A 172 1.45 4.10 -12.87
N SER A 173 0.42 3.67 -13.59
CA SER A 173 0.12 2.26 -13.76
C SER A 173 -0.38 1.96 -15.16
N ASP A 174 0.14 0.86 -15.71
CA ASP A 174 -0.31 0.31 -16.98
C ASP A 174 -1.40 -0.73 -16.71
N PRO A 175 -2.36 -0.92 -17.64
CA PRO A 175 -3.32 -2.02 -17.56
C PRO A 175 -2.61 -3.36 -17.34
N ILE A 176 -2.96 -4.02 -16.25
CA ILE A 176 -2.40 -5.30 -15.84
C ILE A 176 -3.37 -5.99 -14.88
N SER A 177 -3.62 -7.28 -15.13
CA SER A 177 -4.33 -8.14 -14.21
C SER A 177 -3.34 -8.86 -13.30
N ILE A 178 -3.22 -8.45 -12.04
CA ILE A 178 -2.31 -9.07 -11.07
C ILE A 178 -2.77 -8.92 -9.62
N ASN A 179 -2.68 -10.01 -8.86
CA ASN A 179 -2.80 -10.06 -7.40
C ASN A 179 -1.43 -9.74 -6.77
N ALA A 180 -1.25 -8.47 -6.39
CA ALA A 180 -0.07 -7.97 -5.68
C ALA A 180 -0.48 -6.91 -4.65
N GLN A 181 0.38 -6.69 -3.63
CA GLN A 181 0.03 -6.05 -2.36
C GLN A 181 -0.93 -4.86 -2.44
N ASP A 182 -0.60 -3.84 -3.25
CA ASP A 182 -1.35 -2.58 -3.31
C ASP A 182 -2.57 -2.61 -4.27
N ASN A 183 -2.87 -3.75 -4.89
CA ASN A 183 -3.88 -3.91 -5.95
C ASN A 183 -4.97 -4.95 -5.62
N LEU A 184 -4.97 -5.47 -4.39
CA LEU A 184 -5.96 -6.47 -3.94
C LEU A 184 -7.27 -5.81 -3.52
N LEU A 185 -8.38 -6.56 -3.49
CA LEU A 185 -9.59 -6.10 -2.80
C LEU A 185 -9.29 -6.02 -1.31
N HIS A 186 -9.23 -4.81 -0.75
CA HIS A 186 -8.71 -4.61 0.60
C HIS A 186 -9.26 -3.41 1.35
N VAL A 187 -8.96 -3.34 2.63
CA VAL A 187 -8.92 -2.09 3.42
C VAL A 187 -7.46 -1.74 3.71
N ASP A 188 -7.09 -0.48 3.83
CA ASP A 188 -5.68 -0.13 4.10
C ASP A 188 -5.20 -0.68 5.46
N ASN A 189 -3.89 -0.87 5.58
CA ASN A 189 -3.23 -1.50 6.72
C ASN A 189 -3.14 -0.60 7.97
N THR A 190 -4.26 0.03 8.35
CA THR A 190 -4.40 0.93 9.51
C THR A 190 -5.64 0.59 10.34
N PRO A 191 -5.73 -0.62 10.95
CA PRO A 191 -6.97 -1.11 11.57
C PRO A 191 -7.42 -0.27 12.77
N PHE A 192 -6.43 0.34 13.42
CA PHE A 192 -6.55 1.10 14.66
C PHE A 192 -6.54 2.61 14.43
N LYS A 193 -6.39 3.09 13.18
CA LYS A 193 -6.29 4.52 12.88
C LYS A 193 -7.40 4.94 11.93
N GLU A 194 -7.91 6.14 12.13
CA GLU A 194 -8.77 6.78 11.14
C GLU A 194 -7.88 7.45 10.08
N GLU A 195 -7.88 6.89 8.87
CA GLU A 195 -7.14 7.41 7.71
C GLU A 195 -8.13 7.71 6.59
N TYR A 196 -8.16 8.96 6.14
CA TYR A 196 -8.84 9.36 4.92
C TYR A 196 -7.84 9.50 3.79
N LYS A 197 -8.26 9.21 2.56
CA LYS A 197 -7.47 9.49 1.36
C LYS A 197 -8.24 10.38 0.41
N VAL A 198 -7.50 11.30 -0.20
CA VAL A 198 -7.85 11.88 -1.50
C VAL A 198 -7.08 11.10 -2.55
N LEU A 199 -7.82 10.47 -3.46
CA LEU A 199 -7.27 9.74 -4.60
C LEU A 199 -7.61 10.50 -5.87
N LEU A 200 -6.60 11.17 -6.44
CA LEU A 200 -6.72 11.88 -7.70
C LEU A 200 -6.29 10.96 -8.85
N ASN A 201 -7.15 10.79 -9.86
CA ASN A 201 -6.92 9.89 -10.99
C ASN A 201 -7.17 10.59 -12.32
N TRP A 202 -6.29 10.34 -13.28
CA TRP A 202 -6.45 10.79 -14.66
C TRP A 202 -5.81 9.80 -15.63
N ARG A 203 -6.20 9.89 -16.89
CA ARG A 203 -5.52 9.17 -17.98
C ARG A 203 -4.15 9.79 -18.19
N ARG A 204 -3.10 8.95 -18.22
CA ARG A 204 -1.71 9.41 -18.29
C ARG A 204 -1.52 10.40 -19.46
N HIS A 205 -0.81 11.50 -19.21
CA HIS A 205 -0.55 12.59 -20.17
C HIS A 205 -1.77 13.42 -20.61
N GLU A 206 -2.98 13.17 -20.11
CA GLU A 206 -4.20 13.82 -20.57
C GLU A 206 -5.02 14.43 -19.42
N VAL A 207 -5.73 15.52 -19.72
CA VAL A 207 -6.74 16.11 -18.82
C VAL A 207 -8.07 15.37 -19.01
N LYS A 208 -8.05 14.07 -18.70
CA LYS A 208 -9.20 13.15 -18.79
C LYS A 208 -9.22 12.22 -17.60
N GLY A 209 -10.39 11.70 -17.25
CA GLY A 209 -10.48 10.74 -16.15
C GLY A 209 -10.10 9.32 -16.55
N PRO A 210 -10.14 8.39 -15.58
CA PRO A 210 -9.74 7.00 -15.79
C PRO A 210 -10.76 6.23 -16.64
N SER A 211 -10.25 5.41 -17.56
CA SER A 211 -10.99 4.44 -18.40
C SER A 211 -10.53 2.99 -18.19
N GLY A 212 -9.52 2.80 -17.35
CA GLY A 212 -8.85 1.53 -17.11
C GLY A 212 -8.24 1.54 -15.72
N GLN A 213 -8.15 0.36 -15.11
CA GLN A 213 -7.70 0.22 -13.72
C GLN A 213 -8.42 1.17 -12.76
N ASN A 214 -9.75 1.23 -12.86
CA ASN A 214 -10.59 2.18 -12.16
C ASN A 214 -10.54 1.99 -10.64
N PHE A 215 -10.80 3.06 -9.88
CA PHE A 215 -11.08 2.91 -8.45
C PHE A 215 -12.39 2.13 -8.30
N THR A 216 -12.37 1.05 -7.53
CA THR A 216 -13.56 0.21 -7.29
C THR A 216 -13.70 -0.03 -5.81
N PHE A 217 -14.93 0.11 -5.29
CA PHE A 217 -15.19 -0.01 -3.86
C PHE A 217 -16.58 -0.57 -3.56
N LEU A 218 -16.78 -0.97 -2.31
CA LEU A 218 -18.03 -1.51 -1.81
C LEU A 218 -18.68 -0.52 -0.84
N PRO A 219 -19.74 0.20 -1.25
CA PRO A 219 -20.37 1.19 -0.40
C PRO A 219 -20.82 0.65 0.96
N GLY A 220 -20.71 1.46 2.00
CA GLY A 220 -21.14 1.12 3.36
C GLY A 220 -20.14 0.28 4.17
N THR A 221 -19.17 -0.36 3.53
CA THR A 221 -18.20 -1.24 4.23
C THR A 221 -17.33 -0.50 5.26
N HIS A 222 -17.15 0.82 5.11
CA HIS A 222 -16.43 1.69 6.04
C HIS A 222 -17.03 1.72 7.46
N ARG A 223 -18.30 1.34 7.61
CA ARG A 223 -18.97 1.21 8.91
C ARG A 223 -18.50 0.01 9.70
N GLY A 224 -17.89 -0.97 9.06
CA GLY A 224 -17.28 -2.12 9.71
C GLY A 224 -15.81 -1.87 10.02
N ASN A 225 -15.22 -2.82 10.73
CA ASN A 225 -13.78 -2.97 10.84
C ASN A 225 -13.41 -4.43 10.60
N ARG A 226 -12.18 -4.68 10.19
CA ARG A 226 -11.68 -6.05 9.93
C ARG A 226 -11.53 -6.86 11.21
N ASP A 227 -11.09 -8.10 11.07
CA ASP A 227 -10.72 -8.96 12.19
C ASP A 227 -9.64 -8.29 13.07
N ILE A 228 -9.96 -8.14 14.36
CA ILE A 228 -9.07 -7.69 15.43
C ILE A 228 -9.02 -8.81 16.46
N LEU A 229 -7.83 -9.36 16.65
CA LEU A 229 -7.52 -10.40 17.62
C LEU A 229 -6.97 -9.75 18.90
N VAL A 230 -7.02 -10.47 20.02
CA VAL A 230 -6.46 -10.02 21.29
C VAL A 230 -5.41 -11.01 21.73
N ASP A 231 -4.21 -10.53 22.04
CA ASP A 231 -3.14 -11.35 22.59
C ASP A 231 -3.52 -11.79 24.02
N GLU A 232 -3.55 -13.10 24.27
CA GLU A 232 -4.03 -13.65 25.55
C GLU A 232 -3.12 -13.27 26.75
N ALA A 233 -1.83 -13.07 26.51
CA ALA A 233 -0.87 -12.79 27.57
C ALA A 233 -0.82 -11.31 27.96
N THR A 234 -0.92 -10.42 26.98
CA THR A 234 -0.79 -8.96 27.16
C THR A 234 -2.12 -8.22 27.13
N GLY A 235 -3.18 -8.85 26.62
CA GLY A 235 -4.49 -8.22 26.40
C GLY A 235 -4.49 -7.19 25.26
N LEU A 236 -3.39 -7.06 24.52
CA LEU A 236 -3.26 -6.05 23.47
C LEU A 236 -3.93 -6.51 22.17
N PRO A 237 -4.74 -5.65 21.52
CA PRO A 237 -5.35 -5.98 20.26
C PRO A 237 -4.33 -5.89 19.10
N TRP A 238 -4.50 -6.76 18.12
CA TRP A 238 -3.67 -6.83 16.93
C TRP A 238 -4.48 -7.35 15.73
N SER A 239 -3.97 -7.12 14.53
CA SER A 239 -4.55 -7.58 13.27
C SER A 239 -3.41 -7.95 12.32
N THR A 240 -3.69 -8.59 11.20
CA THR A 240 -2.68 -8.88 10.18
C THR A 240 -2.97 -8.17 8.87
N GLU A 241 -1.94 -8.04 8.02
CA GLU A 241 -2.13 -7.59 6.63
C GLU A 241 -2.97 -8.56 5.79
N LYS A 242 -3.24 -9.77 6.28
CA LYS A 242 -4.12 -10.70 5.60
C LYS A 242 -5.59 -10.40 5.91
N ASP A 243 -5.86 -10.00 7.14
CA ASP A 243 -7.22 -9.68 7.60
C ASP A 243 -7.82 -8.47 6.86
N SER A 244 -7.00 -7.76 6.08
CA SER A 244 -7.43 -6.71 5.18
C SER A 244 -7.71 -7.18 3.75
N LEU A 245 -7.53 -8.46 3.36
CA LEU A 245 -7.53 -8.91 1.96
C LEU A 245 -8.72 -9.82 1.59
N PHE A 246 -9.68 -9.31 0.82
CA PHE A 246 -10.93 -10.00 0.47
C PHE A 246 -10.89 -10.64 -0.92
N ILE A 247 -9.93 -11.53 -1.15
CA ILE A 247 -9.61 -12.06 -2.50
C ILE A 247 -10.16 -13.47 -2.78
N SER A 248 -11.05 -13.99 -1.93
CA SER A 248 -11.68 -15.30 -2.11
C SER A 248 -13.20 -15.19 -2.25
N GLU A 249 -13.83 -16.18 -2.88
CA GLU A 249 -15.30 -16.26 -3.00
C GLU A 249 -16.00 -16.06 -1.65
N ASN A 250 -15.53 -16.78 -0.62
CA ASN A 250 -16.09 -16.71 0.73
C ASN A 250 -15.91 -15.33 1.37
N ALA A 251 -14.77 -14.66 1.13
CA ALA A 251 -14.54 -13.31 1.64
C ALA A 251 -15.49 -12.30 0.97
N ILE A 252 -15.69 -12.40 -0.35
CA ILE A 252 -16.64 -11.54 -1.08
C ILE A 252 -18.07 -11.78 -0.60
N ASP A 253 -18.47 -13.04 -0.36
CA ASP A 253 -19.77 -13.36 0.21
C ASP A 253 -19.96 -12.78 1.61
N GLY A 254 -18.90 -12.83 2.44
CA GLY A 254 -18.87 -12.16 3.74
C GLY A 254 -19.08 -10.65 3.64
N LEU A 255 -18.47 -9.98 2.65
CA LEU A 255 -18.66 -8.55 2.41
C LEU A 255 -20.10 -8.22 1.99
N PHE A 256 -20.70 -9.02 1.10
CA PHE A 256 -22.09 -8.83 0.70
C PHE A 256 -23.07 -9.12 1.84
N ALA A 257 -22.78 -10.11 2.69
CA ALA A 257 -23.54 -10.35 3.91
C ALA A 257 -23.44 -9.17 4.88
N PHE A 258 -22.22 -8.61 5.05
CA PHE A 258 -22.02 -7.41 5.83
C PHE A 258 -22.84 -6.23 5.29
N GLN A 259 -22.77 -5.92 3.99
CA GLN A 259 -23.56 -4.84 3.38
C GLN A 259 -25.07 -5.00 3.61
N LYS A 260 -25.61 -6.23 3.53
CA LYS A 260 -27.04 -6.51 3.83
C LYS A 260 -27.41 -6.24 5.28
N SER A 261 -26.46 -6.41 6.21
CA SER A 261 -26.70 -6.16 7.65
C SER A 261 -26.81 -4.67 8.00
N ILE A 262 -26.21 -3.79 7.19
CA ILE A 262 -26.14 -2.34 7.44
C ILE A 262 -26.93 -1.49 6.45
N GLY A 263 -27.51 -2.10 5.42
CA GLY A 263 -28.17 -1.40 4.32
C GLY A 263 -29.02 -2.33 3.45
N PRO A 264 -29.81 -1.77 2.51
CA PRO A 264 -30.88 -2.50 1.84
C PRO A 264 -30.39 -3.46 0.74
N ARG A 265 -29.24 -3.20 0.10
CA ARG A 265 -28.70 -4.04 -0.97
C ARG A 265 -27.16 -4.01 -1.04
N PRO A 266 -26.49 -5.15 -1.32
CA PRO A 266 -25.08 -5.16 -1.71
C PRO A 266 -24.86 -4.35 -2.98
N ARG A 267 -23.75 -3.60 -3.02
CA ARG A 267 -23.34 -2.81 -4.18
C ARG A 267 -21.83 -2.89 -4.35
N VAL A 268 -21.40 -2.85 -5.61
CA VAL A 268 -20.01 -2.64 -6.02
C VAL A 268 -20.03 -1.48 -7.00
N VAL A 269 -19.21 -0.46 -6.75
CA VAL A 269 -19.08 0.72 -7.59
C VAL A 269 -17.73 0.67 -8.29
N GLU A 270 -17.74 0.71 -9.62
CA GLU A 270 -16.53 0.89 -10.44
C GLU A 270 -16.56 2.30 -11.04
N VAL A 271 -15.52 3.10 -10.75
CA VAL A 271 -15.48 4.50 -11.18
C VAL A 271 -14.74 4.65 -12.51
N GLU A 272 -15.42 4.26 -13.57
CA GLU A 272 -15.05 4.60 -14.95
C GLU A 272 -15.65 5.98 -15.28
N TYR A 273 -14.80 6.98 -15.52
CA TYR A 273 -15.25 8.36 -15.75
C TYR A 273 -14.29 9.09 -16.70
N PRO A 274 -14.24 8.74 -17.99
CA PRO A 274 -13.22 9.22 -18.92
C PRO A 274 -13.31 10.71 -19.26
N GLU A 275 -14.44 11.36 -18.97
CA GLU A 275 -14.75 12.72 -19.40
C GLU A 275 -13.88 13.77 -18.69
N GLN A 276 -13.63 13.61 -17.40
CA GLN A 276 -12.89 14.58 -16.59
C GLN A 276 -12.02 13.89 -15.54
N PRO A 277 -10.89 14.50 -15.13
CA PRO A 277 -10.10 14.03 -14.00
C PRO A 277 -10.96 13.83 -12.74
N LEU A 278 -10.62 12.81 -11.94
CA LEU A 278 -11.46 12.34 -10.85
C LEU A 278 -10.73 12.44 -9.51
N ALA A 279 -11.32 13.14 -8.54
CA ALA A 279 -10.90 13.13 -7.14
C ALA A 279 -11.89 12.31 -6.29
N ALA A 280 -11.41 11.28 -5.59
CA ALA A 280 -12.21 10.49 -4.67
C ALA A 280 -11.78 10.75 -3.21
N VAL A 281 -12.75 10.97 -2.32
CA VAL A 281 -12.53 11.10 -0.86
C VAL A 281 -13.15 9.92 -0.15
N PHE A 282 -12.38 9.17 0.64
CA PHE A 282 -12.87 7.98 1.35
C PHE A 282 -12.02 7.63 2.58
N PRO A 283 -12.57 6.95 3.61
CA PRO A 283 -11.85 6.45 4.77
C PRO A 283 -11.11 5.15 4.40
N ALA A 284 -9.89 5.28 3.93
CA ALA A 284 -9.14 4.21 3.29
C ALA A 284 -8.79 3.03 4.23
N GLY A 285 -8.62 3.33 5.52
CA GLY A 285 -8.46 2.30 6.57
C GLY A 285 -9.71 1.48 6.88
N ALA A 286 -10.87 1.82 6.28
CA ALA A 286 -12.17 1.23 6.61
C ALA A 286 -12.97 0.78 5.38
N LEU A 287 -12.94 1.55 4.29
CA LEU A 287 -13.69 1.24 3.07
C LEU A 287 -12.99 0.12 2.31
N VAL A 288 -13.73 -0.94 1.97
CA VAL A 288 -13.20 -1.99 1.11
C VAL A 288 -13.13 -1.47 -0.32
N HIS A 289 -11.91 -1.45 -0.86
CA HIS A 289 -11.62 -0.89 -2.17
C HIS A 289 -10.46 -1.60 -2.85
N HIS A 290 -10.29 -1.33 -4.14
CA HIS A 290 -9.10 -1.66 -4.89
C HIS A 290 -8.97 -0.82 -6.15
N ARG A 291 -7.81 -0.94 -6.76
CA ARG A 291 -7.65 -0.66 -8.18
C ARG A 291 -8.18 -1.86 -8.97
N TYR A 292 -9.19 -1.66 -9.80
CA TYR A 292 -9.74 -2.72 -10.64
C TYR A 292 -8.64 -3.28 -11.55
N ARG A 293 -8.61 -4.60 -11.71
CA ARG A 293 -7.50 -5.30 -12.35
C ARG A 293 -7.95 -5.76 -13.71
N THR A 294 -7.59 -4.98 -14.70
CA THR A 294 -7.91 -5.26 -16.09
C THR A 294 -6.67 -5.06 -16.94
N GLU A 295 -6.59 -5.85 -18.01
CA GLU A 295 -5.63 -5.65 -19.10
C GLU A 295 -6.16 -4.65 -20.14
N ASP A 296 -7.44 -4.26 -20.02
CA ASP A 296 -8.12 -3.30 -20.87
C ASP A 296 -8.05 -1.87 -20.34
N GLY A 297 -8.35 -0.90 -21.20
CA GLY A 297 -8.38 0.53 -20.89
C GLY A 297 -7.04 1.21 -21.04
N ASP A 298 -6.98 2.49 -20.67
CA ASP A 298 -5.79 3.32 -20.86
C ASP A 298 -4.88 3.34 -19.62
N PRO A 299 -3.56 3.57 -19.79
CA PRO A 299 -2.66 3.84 -18.68
C PRO A 299 -3.15 5.03 -17.83
N ARG A 300 -3.00 4.88 -16.51
CA ARG A 300 -3.49 5.82 -15.52
C ARG A 300 -2.35 6.45 -14.74
N SER A 301 -2.50 7.72 -14.42
CA SER A 301 -1.69 8.44 -13.45
C SER A 301 -2.53 8.79 -12.23
N CYS A 302 -1.86 8.89 -11.08
CA CYS A 302 -2.55 9.06 -9.81
C CYS A 302 -1.70 9.79 -8.76
N ILE A 303 -2.35 10.65 -7.98
CA ILE A 303 -1.82 11.18 -6.72
C ILE A 303 -2.67 10.68 -5.57
N ILE A 304 -2.01 10.22 -4.52
CA ILE A 304 -2.63 9.75 -3.27
C ILE A 304 -2.16 10.67 -2.15
N ALA A 305 -3.09 11.36 -1.49
CA ALA A 305 -2.85 12.12 -0.28
C ALA A 305 -3.59 11.47 0.89
N ALA A 306 -2.86 11.02 1.92
CA ALA A 306 -3.43 10.42 3.12
C ALA A 306 -3.49 11.41 4.29
N PHE A 307 -4.65 11.48 4.94
CA PHE A 307 -4.98 12.44 5.99
C PHE A 307 -5.25 11.73 7.31
N HIS A 308 -4.56 12.17 8.37
CA HIS A 308 -4.77 11.74 9.74
C HIS A 308 -5.11 12.93 10.65
N LEU A 309 -5.68 12.66 11.82
CA LEU A 309 -5.87 13.66 12.87
C LEU A 309 -4.54 14.07 13.50
N ALA A 310 -4.26 15.38 13.53
CA ALA A 310 -3.04 15.93 14.11
C ALA A 310 -2.91 15.59 15.62
N SER A 311 -4.03 15.55 16.35
CA SER A 311 -4.06 15.24 17.78
C SER A 311 -3.75 13.78 18.12
N LYS A 312 -3.91 12.85 17.17
CA LYS A 312 -3.59 11.42 17.35
C LYS A 312 -2.24 11.05 16.76
N HIS A 313 -1.84 11.75 15.70
CA HIS A 313 -0.61 11.49 14.99
C HIS A 313 0.11 12.81 14.75
N PRO A 314 0.73 13.45 15.76
CA PRO A 314 1.42 14.73 15.59
C PRO A 314 2.64 14.60 14.66
N GLY A 315 3.11 15.72 14.12
CA GLY A 315 4.27 15.81 13.22
C GLY A 315 3.95 16.53 11.91
N GLY A 316 4.92 16.54 11.00
CA GLY A 316 4.79 17.13 9.67
C GLY A 316 5.28 16.17 8.57
N LEU A 317 4.76 16.36 7.36
CA LEU A 317 5.30 15.68 6.17
C LEU A 317 6.60 16.33 5.72
N MET A 318 6.70 17.66 5.81
CA MET A 318 7.82 18.46 5.33
C MET A 318 8.30 19.43 6.40
N ASP A 319 9.61 19.62 6.47
CA ASP A 319 10.24 20.64 7.30
C ASP A 319 10.26 21.97 6.53
N LEU A 320 9.12 22.65 6.51
CA LEU A 320 9.02 23.98 5.92
C LEU A 320 9.65 25.02 6.84
N ALA A 321 10.33 26.02 6.25
CA ALA A 321 10.91 27.11 7.00
C ALA A 321 9.82 27.81 7.86
N PRO A 322 10.14 28.25 9.09
CA PRO A 322 9.23 29.08 9.86
C PRO A 322 8.83 30.29 9.02
N THR A 323 7.54 30.58 8.94
CA THR A 323 7.09 31.82 8.36
C THR A 323 7.61 32.95 9.26
N GLY A 324 8.47 33.83 8.74
CA GLY A 324 8.72 35.11 9.39
C GLY A 324 7.37 35.75 9.66
N GLY A 325 7.15 36.30 10.86
CA GLY A 325 5.83 36.62 11.44
C GLY A 325 4.87 37.52 10.64
N GLU A 326 5.22 37.89 9.40
CA GLU A 326 4.38 38.62 8.45
C GLU A 326 3.61 37.71 7.47
N HIS A 327 4.05 36.46 7.22
CA HIS A 327 3.36 35.55 6.29
C HIS A 327 2.56 34.48 7.03
N LYS A 328 1.24 34.43 6.81
CA LYS A 328 0.43 33.27 7.23
C LYS A 328 0.60 32.15 6.21
N ARG A 329 0.81 30.92 6.71
CA ARG A 329 0.89 29.74 5.86
C ARG A 329 -0.38 29.59 5.03
N SER A 330 -0.24 29.20 3.77
CA SER A 330 -1.34 28.69 2.96
C SER A 330 -1.89 27.38 3.53
N LEU A 331 -3.08 26.97 3.10
CA LEU A 331 -3.69 25.71 3.55
C LEU A 331 -2.77 24.50 3.28
N ILE A 332 -2.18 24.40 2.09
CA ILE A 332 -1.29 23.28 1.76
C ILE A 332 -0.01 23.29 2.59
N GLU A 333 0.60 24.45 2.81
CA GLU A 333 1.79 24.56 3.68
C GLU A 333 1.46 24.16 5.11
N PHE A 334 0.32 24.58 5.63
CA PHE A 334 -0.15 24.14 6.94
C PHE A 334 -0.31 22.61 6.98
N LEU A 335 -1.02 22.03 6.01
CA LEU A 335 -1.32 20.59 5.93
C LEU A 335 -0.09 19.69 5.87
N VAL A 336 1.03 20.16 5.31
CA VAL A 336 2.29 19.40 5.22
C VAL A 336 3.30 19.76 6.30
N SER A 337 3.11 20.89 7.00
CA SER A 337 3.97 21.32 8.11
C SER A 337 3.70 20.56 9.41
N HIS A 338 4.53 20.78 10.43
CA HIS A 338 4.33 20.20 11.75
C HIS A 338 3.01 20.67 12.38
N GLN A 339 2.19 19.70 12.80
CA GLN A 339 0.96 19.92 13.55
C GLN A 339 0.86 18.98 14.74
N ASP A 340 0.09 19.38 15.73
CA ASP A 340 -0.20 18.63 16.95
C ASP A 340 -1.62 18.95 17.48
N GLN A 341 -1.87 18.62 18.75
CA GLN A 341 -3.15 18.87 19.42
C GLN A 341 -3.51 20.36 19.55
N ASP A 342 -2.52 21.24 19.58
CA ASP A 342 -2.70 22.69 19.80
C ASP A 342 -2.90 23.46 18.49
N SER A 343 -2.75 22.77 17.35
CA SER A 343 -2.89 23.34 16.00
C SER A 343 -4.35 23.60 15.57
N THR A 344 -5.32 23.43 16.48
CA THR A 344 -6.76 23.49 16.13
C THR A 344 -7.22 24.88 15.74
N ASP A 345 -6.84 25.91 16.48
CA ASP A 345 -7.34 27.27 16.25
C ASP A 345 -6.75 27.84 14.96
N GLU A 346 -5.44 27.67 14.74
CA GLU A 346 -4.79 28.06 13.48
C GLU A 346 -5.42 27.37 12.26
N PHE A 347 -5.69 26.07 12.36
CA PHE A 347 -6.33 25.33 11.27
C PHE A 347 -7.73 25.85 10.95
N LEU A 348 -8.54 26.13 11.97
CA LEU A 348 -9.87 26.70 11.79
C LEU A 348 -9.79 28.10 11.19
N ASP A 349 -8.85 28.94 11.62
CA ASP A 349 -8.66 30.28 11.05
C ASP A 349 -8.27 30.22 9.56
N ILE A 350 -7.37 29.29 9.19
CA ILE A 350 -6.97 29.07 7.79
C ILE A 350 -8.17 28.60 6.96
N LEU A 351 -8.90 27.58 7.41
CA LEU A 351 -10.09 27.11 6.68
C LEU A 351 -11.21 28.17 6.62
N GLY A 352 -11.37 28.96 7.67
CA GLY A 352 -12.30 30.08 7.72
C GLY A 352 -11.99 31.14 6.66
N ALA A 353 -10.70 31.43 6.42
CA ALA A 353 -10.28 32.31 5.34
C ALA A 353 -10.62 31.74 3.94
N GLU A 354 -10.70 30.42 3.80
CA GLU A 354 -11.05 29.72 2.57
C GLU A 354 -12.58 29.51 2.39
N ALA A 355 -13.41 29.95 3.35
CA ALA A 355 -14.84 29.62 3.38
C ALA A 355 -15.61 30.08 2.13
N ALA A 356 -15.30 31.25 1.58
CA ALA A 356 -15.92 31.76 0.34
C ALA A 356 -15.58 30.88 -0.88
N ARG A 357 -14.39 30.28 -0.89
CA ARG A 357 -13.96 29.37 -1.97
C ARG A 357 -14.64 28.01 -1.86
N VAL A 358 -14.85 27.54 -0.63
CA VAL A 358 -15.70 26.36 -0.36
C VAL A 358 -17.14 26.61 -0.82
N GLU A 359 -17.72 27.76 -0.50
CA GLU A 359 -19.05 28.15 -0.97
C GLU A 359 -19.14 28.16 -2.50
N SER A 360 -18.22 28.85 -3.17
CA SER A 360 -18.20 28.94 -4.64
C SER A 360 -18.12 27.55 -5.30
N LYS A 361 -17.30 26.64 -4.75
CA LYS A 361 -17.20 25.27 -5.28
C LYS A 361 -18.49 24.46 -5.04
N LEU A 362 -19.16 24.65 -3.89
CA LEU A 362 -20.47 24.03 -3.65
C LEU A 362 -21.55 24.61 -4.57
N GLU A 363 -21.53 25.91 -4.85
CA GLU A 363 -22.46 26.51 -5.82
C GLU A 363 -22.28 25.91 -7.22
N ASP A 364 -21.02 25.74 -7.67
CA ASP A 364 -20.67 25.08 -8.93
C ASP A 364 -21.20 23.63 -8.96
N ILE A 365 -20.89 22.81 -7.94
CA ILE A 365 -21.32 21.40 -7.87
C ILE A 365 -22.84 21.23 -7.97
N PHE A 366 -23.59 22.15 -7.36
CA PHE A 366 -25.05 22.08 -7.27
C PHE A 366 -25.75 23.05 -8.24
N ALA A 367 -25.06 23.52 -9.28
CA ALA A 367 -25.62 24.30 -10.37
C ALA A 367 -26.36 23.41 -11.39
N GLU A 368 -27.17 24.02 -12.27
CA GLU A 368 -27.86 23.30 -13.36
C GLU A 368 -26.90 22.79 -14.46
N SER A 369 -25.76 23.46 -14.63
CA SER A 369 -24.70 23.09 -15.58
C SER A 369 -23.35 23.22 -14.89
N PRO A 370 -23.01 22.25 -14.02
CA PRO A 370 -21.83 22.31 -13.19
C PRO A 370 -20.56 22.08 -14.01
N SER A 371 -19.47 22.76 -13.65
CA SER A 371 -18.13 22.43 -14.15
C SER A 371 -17.49 21.28 -13.35
N THR A 372 -17.81 21.20 -12.05
CA THR A 372 -17.45 20.09 -11.15
C THR A 372 -18.67 19.20 -10.90
N THR A 373 -18.57 17.91 -11.21
CA THR A 373 -19.67 16.97 -10.96
C THR A 373 -19.45 16.20 -9.66
N LEU A 374 -20.42 16.20 -8.75
CA LEU A 374 -20.51 15.18 -7.70
C LEU A 374 -21.21 13.96 -8.29
N LEU A 375 -20.47 12.87 -8.52
CA LEU A 375 -20.98 11.73 -9.28
C LEU A 375 -22.04 10.95 -8.49
N ASP A 376 -23.09 10.51 -9.19
CA ASP A 376 -24.09 9.58 -8.67
C ASP A 376 -23.53 8.15 -8.62
N LEU A 377 -23.37 7.62 -7.42
CA LEU A 377 -22.81 6.28 -7.20
C LEU A 377 -23.75 5.16 -7.67
N ASP A 378 -25.06 5.38 -7.67
CA ASP A 378 -26.01 4.37 -8.14
C ASP A 378 -25.89 4.16 -9.65
N ALA A 379 -25.59 5.21 -10.42
CA ALA A 379 -25.32 5.13 -11.85
C ALA A 379 -24.02 4.36 -12.18
N LEU A 380 -23.08 4.30 -11.24
CA LEU A 380 -21.80 3.59 -11.38
C LEU A 380 -21.81 2.16 -10.81
N CYS A 381 -22.94 1.71 -10.29
CA CYS A 381 -23.05 0.38 -9.69
C CYS A 381 -22.95 -0.73 -10.74
N LEU A 382 -22.07 -1.70 -10.49
CA LEU A 382 -21.99 -2.90 -11.29
C LEU A 382 -23.25 -3.76 -11.13
N SER A 383 -23.71 -4.33 -12.25
CA SER A 383 -24.85 -5.25 -12.30
C SER A 383 -24.66 -6.31 -13.38
N GLY A 384 -25.46 -7.38 -13.32
CA GLY A 384 -25.46 -8.45 -14.32
C GLY A 384 -24.07 -9.05 -14.58
N GLU A 385 -23.71 -9.16 -15.86
CA GLU A 385 -22.43 -9.71 -16.30
C GLU A 385 -21.22 -8.93 -15.80
N ARG A 386 -21.32 -7.59 -15.68
CA ARG A 386 -20.20 -6.76 -15.17
C ARG A 386 -19.86 -7.10 -13.72
N LEU A 387 -20.89 -7.31 -12.88
CA LEU A 387 -20.69 -7.70 -11.48
C LEU A 387 -20.10 -9.12 -11.37
N ALA A 388 -20.60 -10.05 -12.18
CA ALA A 388 -20.07 -11.41 -12.24
C ALA A 388 -18.61 -11.44 -12.72
N HIS A 389 -18.29 -10.64 -13.73
CA HIS A 389 -16.94 -10.49 -14.24
C HIS A 389 -16.00 -9.87 -13.20
N TRP A 390 -16.41 -8.78 -12.54
CA TRP A 390 -15.65 -8.20 -11.43
C TRP A 390 -15.32 -9.25 -10.37
N ARG A 391 -16.33 -10.01 -9.92
CA ARG A 391 -16.14 -11.05 -8.89
C ARG A 391 -15.13 -12.11 -9.34
N SER A 392 -15.27 -12.61 -10.56
CA SER A 392 -14.34 -13.58 -11.13
C SER A 392 -12.90 -13.03 -11.18
N THR A 393 -12.73 -11.78 -11.61
CA THR A 393 -11.44 -11.09 -11.68
C THR A 393 -10.83 -10.84 -10.30
N VAL A 394 -11.65 -10.58 -9.27
CA VAL A 394 -11.18 -10.45 -7.88
C VAL A 394 -10.53 -11.75 -7.37
N VAL A 395 -11.13 -12.90 -7.71
CA VAL A 395 -10.69 -14.21 -7.21
C VAL A 395 -9.58 -14.82 -8.07
N THR A 396 -9.63 -14.66 -9.39
CA THR A 396 -8.81 -15.42 -10.34
C THR A 396 -7.57 -14.70 -10.85
N ALA A 397 -7.40 -13.40 -10.54
CA ALA A 397 -6.22 -12.65 -10.99
C ALA A 397 -4.91 -13.36 -10.59
N PRO A 398 -3.92 -13.45 -11.51
CA PRO A 398 -2.68 -14.19 -11.24
C PRO A 398 -1.89 -13.50 -10.13
N ASN A 399 -1.31 -14.27 -9.20
CA ASN A 399 -0.39 -13.70 -8.23
C ASN A 399 0.96 -13.32 -8.89
N VAL A 400 1.84 -12.68 -8.12
CA VAL A 400 3.18 -12.29 -8.56
C VAL A 400 4.00 -13.48 -9.10
N VAL A 401 3.91 -14.63 -8.45
CA VAL A 401 4.65 -15.84 -8.85
C VAL A 401 4.11 -16.41 -10.17
N ASP A 402 2.80 -16.45 -10.36
CA ASP A 402 2.18 -16.88 -11.62
C ASP A 402 2.54 -15.94 -12.77
N THR A 403 2.53 -14.63 -12.51
CA THR A 403 2.91 -13.61 -13.50
C THR A 403 4.38 -13.78 -13.91
N LYS A 404 5.26 -13.97 -12.92
CA LYS A 404 6.68 -14.24 -13.11
C LYS A 404 6.90 -15.47 -13.99
N VAL A 405 6.20 -16.57 -13.70
CA VAL A 405 6.26 -17.82 -14.46
C VAL A 405 5.74 -17.64 -15.91
N ARG A 406 4.59 -16.98 -16.10
CA ARG A 406 4.01 -16.71 -17.43
C ARG A 406 4.92 -15.85 -18.31
N ARG A 407 5.68 -14.94 -17.71
CA ARG A 407 6.67 -14.10 -18.40
C ARG A 407 8.03 -14.80 -18.62
N ASN A 408 8.12 -16.09 -18.34
CA ASN A 408 9.33 -16.89 -18.43
C ASN A 408 10.51 -16.30 -17.62
N ILE A 409 10.21 -15.67 -16.48
CA ILE A 409 11.20 -15.16 -15.54
C ILE A 409 11.46 -16.25 -14.49
N ARG A 410 12.33 -17.19 -14.83
CA ARG A 410 12.68 -18.34 -13.97
C ARG A 410 14.15 -18.26 -13.56
N LEU A 411 14.51 -18.98 -12.51
CA LEU A 411 15.91 -19.18 -12.15
C LEU A 411 16.40 -20.48 -12.82
N PRO A 412 17.17 -20.40 -13.92
CA PRO A 412 17.58 -21.61 -14.63
C PRO A 412 18.66 -22.36 -13.84
N HIS A 413 18.66 -23.69 -13.94
CA HIS A 413 19.61 -24.54 -13.22
C HIS A 413 21.07 -24.25 -13.57
N GLU A 414 21.34 -23.95 -14.84
CA GLU A 414 22.66 -23.56 -15.32
C GLU A 414 23.17 -22.26 -14.69
N ALA A 415 22.29 -21.37 -14.21
CA ALA A 415 22.73 -20.15 -13.54
C ALA A 415 23.48 -20.46 -12.23
N LEU A 416 23.21 -21.60 -11.58
CA LEU A 416 23.89 -22.01 -10.35
C LEU A 416 25.37 -22.38 -10.57
N THR A 417 25.82 -22.51 -11.82
CA THR A 417 27.20 -22.89 -12.17
C THR A 417 28.17 -21.71 -12.19
N SER A 418 27.67 -20.48 -12.14
CA SER A 418 28.49 -19.27 -12.26
C SER A 418 27.89 -18.10 -11.49
N ASP A 419 28.72 -17.41 -10.70
CA ASP A 419 28.32 -16.19 -10.00
C ASP A 419 27.73 -15.15 -10.95
N ALA A 420 28.31 -14.97 -12.14
CA ALA A 420 27.83 -13.99 -13.11
C ALA A 420 26.43 -14.33 -13.65
N LEU A 421 26.18 -15.61 -13.95
CA LEU A 421 24.87 -16.07 -14.45
C LEU A 421 23.82 -16.01 -13.34
N LEU A 422 24.15 -16.48 -12.14
CA LEU A 422 23.26 -16.42 -10.98
C LEU A 422 22.92 -14.97 -10.62
N HIS A 423 23.91 -14.08 -10.62
CA HIS A 423 23.72 -12.66 -10.30
C HIS A 423 22.64 -12.02 -11.16
N ALA A 424 22.75 -12.17 -12.48
CA ALA A 424 21.81 -11.59 -13.42
C ALA A 424 20.42 -12.26 -13.37
N ALA A 425 20.37 -13.60 -13.27
CA ALA A 425 19.11 -14.34 -13.24
C ALA A 425 18.33 -14.09 -11.94
N LEU A 426 19.01 -14.16 -10.80
CA LEU A 426 18.41 -13.96 -9.49
C LEU A 426 17.91 -12.52 -9.30
N ALA A 427 18.64 -11.53 -9.79
CA ALA A 427 18.18 -10.13 -9.76
C ALA A 427 16.83 -9.96 -10.48
N LYS A 428 16.64 -10.59 -11.65
CA LYS A 428 15.36 -10.54 -12.39
C LYS A 428 14.22 -11.18 -11.60
N VAL A 429 14.47 -12.32 -10.95
CA VAL A 429 13.48 -13.02 -10.12
C VAL A 429 13.10 -12.17 -8.90
N ILE A 430 14.08 -11.59 -8.20
CA ILE A 430 13.89 -10.72 -7.05
C ILE A 430 13.01 -9.51 -7.38
N MET A 431 13.17 -8.94 -8.59
CA MET A 431 12.34 -7.81 -9.03
C MET A 431 10.85 -8.11 -9.11
N TYR A 432 10.45 -9.39 -9.17
CA TYR A 432 9.06 -9.81 -9.03
C TYR A 432 8.75 -10.12 -7.57
N ASP A 433 9.49 -11.05 -6.96
CA ASP A 433 9.17 -11.60 -5.64
C ASP A 433 9.12 -10.56 -4.52
N LYS A 434 9.86 -9.43 -4.65
CA LYS A 434 9.80 -8.33 -3.66
C LYS A 434 8.45 -7.62 -3.57
N HIS A 435 7.52 -7.90 -4.48
CA HIS A 435 6.18 -7.31 -4.54
C HIS A 435 5.07 -8.24 -4.02
N GLY A 436 5.40 -9.44 -3.56
CA GLY A 436 4.43 -10.33 -2.92
C GLY A 436 4.08 -9.91 -1.49
N LEU A 437 3.08 -10.60 -0.93
CA LEU A 437 2.57 -10.31 0.42
C LEU A 437 3.55 -10.80 1.49
N LEU A 438 3.59 -10.11 2.64
CA LEU A 438 4.42 -10.49 3.79
C LEU A 438 3.61 -10.95 5.01
N GLN A 439 2.32 -10.62 5.09
CA GLN A 439 1.42 -10.97 6.21
C GLN A 439 1.90 -10.45 7.58
N LEU A 440 2.46 -9.24 7.64
CA LEU A 440 2.97 -8.67 8.91
C LEU A 440 1.84 -8.36 9.91
N ILE A 441 2.16 -8.31 11.20
CA ILE A 441 1.21 -7.90 12.26
C ILE A 441 1.11 -6.37 12.33
N LEU A 442 -0.10 -5.88 12.58
CA LEU A 442 -0.45 -4.49 12.81
C LEU A 442 -0.90 -4.36 14.28
N TYR A 443 -0.36 -3.39 15.01
CA TYR A 443 -0.56 -3.26 16.44
C TYR A 443 -1.31 -1.96 16.76
N GLU A 444 -2.11 -1.98 17.83
CA GLU A 444 -2.83 -0.78 18.26
C GLU A 444 -1.91 0.35 18.72
N ASP A 445 -0.79 -0.01 19.35
CA ASP A 445 0.21 0.95 19.81
C ASP A 445 1.10 1.52 18.69
N GLY A 446 0.88 1.09 17.45
CA GLY A 446 1.58 1.62 16.29
C GLY A 446 3.05 1.21 16.22
N ARG A 447 3.53 0.23 16.98
CA ARG A 447 4.95 -0.20 16.94
C ARG A 447 5.39 -0.68 15.55
N GLU A 448 4.44 -1.04 14.68
CA GLU A 448 4.71 -1.32 13.27
C GLU A 448 5.25 -0.14 12.49
N GLU A 449 4.94 1.10 12.88
CA GLU A 449 5.35 2.31 12.17
C GLU A 449 6.88 2.38 12.03
N ALA A 450 7.60 1.91 13.05
CA ALA A 450 9.05 1.87 13.05
C ALA A 450 9.63 1.10 11.86
N ARG A 451 8.97 0.04 11.35
CA ARG A 451 9.51 -0.79 10.25
C ARG A 451 9.26 -0.24 8.85
N LYS A 452 8.38 0.77 8.70
CA LYS A 452 7.88 1.21 7.38
C LYS A 452 9.00 1.67 6.46
N SER A 453 9.98 2.42 6.98
CA SER A 453 11.12 2.91 6.20
C SER A 453 11.94 1.76 5.60
N ALA A 454 12.37 0.80 6.43
CA ALA A 454 13.11 -0.38 5.98
C ALA A 454 12.33 -1.21 4.96
N ARG A 455 11.02 -1.44 5.20
CA ARG A 455 10.18 -2.19 4.27
C ARG A 455 10.07 -1.48 2.92
N LYS A 456 9.83 -0.17 2.93
CA LYS A 456 9.74 0.68 1.74
C LYS A 456 11.05 0.59 0.94
N ARG A 457 12.18 0.75 1.64
CA ARG A 457 13.52 0.66 1.04
C ARG A 457 13.76 -0.65 0.27
N ILE A 458 13.34 -1.80 0.84
CA ILE A 458 13.45 -3.10 0.15
C ILE A 458 12.45 -3.19 -1.02
N GLY A 459 11.19 -2.82 -0.78
CA GLY A 459 10.13 -2.90 -1.80
C GLY A 459 10.36 -2.01 -3.02
N GLU A 460 11.08 -0.90 -2.85
CA GLU A 460 11.32 0.10 -3.91
C GLU A 460 12.70 -0.01 -4.57
N MET A 461 13.52 -1.00 -4.21
CA MET A 461 14.81 -1.22 -4.87
C MET A 461 14.66 -1.29 -6.38
N THR A 462 15.46 -0.50 -7.10
CA THR A 462 15.60 -0.58 -8.54
C THR A 462 16.40 -1.85 -8.91
N LEU A 463 16.33 -2.27 -10.18
CA LEU A 463 17.16 -3.38 -10.65
C LEU A 463 18.66 -3.14 -10.42
N GLN A 464 19.12 -1.90 -10.60
CA GLN A 464 20.52 -1.54 -10.37
C GLN A 464 20.91 -1.67 -8.90
N GLU A 465 20.04 -1.24 -7.98
CA GLU A 465 20.31 -1.41 -6.55
C GLU A 465 20.31 -2.87 -6.12
N VAL A 466 19.38 -3.68 -6.65
CA VAL A 466 19.37 -5.14 -6.44
C VAL A 466 20.67 -5.76 -6.94
N LEU A 467 21.10 -5.45 -8.17
CA LEU A 467 22.36 -5.97 -8.73
C LEU A 467 23.55 -5.58 -7.86
N ARG A 468 23.69 -4.30 -7.52
CA ARG A 468 24.81 -3.79 -6.72
C ARG A 468 24.93 -4.48 -5.37
N ARG A 469 23.82 -4.66 -4.65
CA ARG A 469 23.82 -5.31 -3.32
C ARG A 469 23.94 -6.82 -3.38
N LEU A 470 23.40 -7.44 -4.41
CA LEU A 470 23.44 -8.90 -4.55
C LEU A 470 24.85 -9.39 -4.93
N GLN A 471 25.61 -8.62 -5.70
CA GLN A 471 26.93 -9.00 -6.22
C GLN A 471 27.88 -9.62 -5.16
N PRO A 472 28.13 -9.01 -3.99
CA PRO A 472 29.02 -9.60 -2.99
C PRO A 472 28.46 -10.85 -2.29
N ARG A 473 27.19 -11.20 -2.52
CA ARG A 473 26.47 -12.27 -1.82
C ARG A 473 26.24 -13.51 -2.68
N VAL A 474 26.40 -13.41 -4.00
CA VAL A 474 26.11 -14.53 -4.92
C VAL A 474 26.97 -15.77 -4.63
N GLY A 475 28.23 -15.54 -4.23
CA GLY A 475 29.14 -16.62 -3.82
C GLY A 475 28.59 -17.50 -2.69
N LEU A 476 27.72 -16.98 -1.82
CA LEU A 476 27.10 -17.77 -0.74
C LEU A 476 26.19 -18.90 -1.28
N VAL A 477 25.72 -18.77 -2.52
CA VAL A 477 24.89 -19.77 -3.18
C VAL A 477 25.75 -20.74 -4.00
N THR A 478 26.72 -20.23 -4.75
CA THR A 478 27.53 -21.04 -5.69
C THR A 478 28.67 -21.83 -5.03
N GLN A 479 29.06 -21.47 -3.80
CA GLN A 479 30.07 -22.19 -3.01
C GLN A 479 29.79 -23.69 -2.84
N ARG A 480 28.52 -24.09 -2.84
CA ARG A 480 28.13 -25.51 -2.82
C ARG A 480 26.77 -25.74 -3.49
N PRO A 481 26.53 -26.93 -4.06
CA PRO A 481 25.23 -27.27 -4.65
C PRO A 481 24.05 -27.00 -3.71
N ILE A 482 22.93 -26.56 -4.28
CA ILE A 482 21.66 -26.40 -3.56
C ILE A 482 21.09 -27.79 -3.27
N VAL A 483 20.77 -28.05 -2.00
CA VAL A 483 20.26 -29.34 -1.52
C VAL A 483 18.98 -29.15 -0.71
N VAL A 484 18.22 -30.22 -0.46
CA VAL A 484 16.95 -30.16 0.30
C VAL A 484 17.15 -29.51 1.68
N GLY A 485 18.31 -29.71 2.31
CA GLY A 485 18.64 -29.10 3.60
C GLY A 485 18.76 -27.58 3.58
N ASP A 486 18.85 -26.95 2.39
CA ASP A 486 18.79 -25.49 2.25
C ASP A 486 17.37 -24.93 2.44
N LEU A 487 16.33 -25.78 2.40
CA LEU A 487 14.95 -25.41 2.73
C LEU A 487 14.73 -25.46 4.24
N ALA A 488 15.18 -24.42 4.92
CA ALA A 488 15.07 -24.31 6.37
C ALA A 488 13.59 -24.34 6.82
N GLU A 489 13.36 -24.96 7.98
CA GLU A 489 12.04 -24.93 8.62
C GLU A 489 11.70 -23.49 9.04
N PRO A 490 10.44 -23.02 8.90
CA PRO A 490 10.06 -21.66 9.30
C PRO A 490 10.45 -21.30 10.74
N LYS A 491 10.35 -22.25 11.67
CA LYS A 491 10.77 -22.07 13.06
C LYS A 491 12.29 -21.82 13.20
N SER A 492 13.11 -22.47 12.39
CA SER A 492 14.55 -22.24 12.37
C SER A 492 14.88 -20.87 11.81
N LEU A 493 14.19 -20.46 10.74
CA LEU A 493 14.33 -19.11 10.17
C LEU A 493 13.95 -18.03 11.20
N ARG A 494 12.90 -18.25 11.99
CA ARG A 494 12.50 -17.36 13.10
C ARG A 494 13.59 -17.21 14.17
N VAL A 495 14.21 -18.31 14.59
CA VAL A 495 15.29 -18.26 15.59
C VAL A 495 16.48 -17.45 15.06
N LEU A 496 16.85 -17.66 13.80
CA LEU A 496 17.93 -16.91 13.16
C LEU A 496 17.57 -15.43 12.99
N SER A 497 16.32 -15.10 12.67
CA SER A 497 15.88 -13.71 12.56
C SER A 497 15.90 -12.98 13.90
N ASP A 498 15.51 -13.65 14.98
CA ASP A 498 15.55 -13.09 16.32
C ASP A 498 17.00 -12.79 16.74
N ALA A 499 17.94 -13.67 16.40
CA ALA A 499 19.37 -13.44 16.65
C ALA A 499 19.89 -12.20 15.90
N VAL A 500 19.58 -12.06 14.61
CA VAL A 500 19.98 -10.87 13.81
C VAL A 500 19.31 -9.60 14.35
N ALA A 501 18.04 -9.65 14.70
CA ALA A 501 17.31 -8.53 15.27
C ALA A 501 17.88 -8.08 16.63
N GLN A 502 18.31 -9.03 17.47
CA GLN A 502 18.94 -8.72 18.75
C GLN A 502 20.28 -8.02 18.56
N LEU A 503 21.13 -8.50 17.62
CA LEU A 503 22.39 -7.83 17.30
C LEU A 503 22.16 -6.41 16.77
N ALA A 504 21.18 -6.23 15.86
CA ALA A 504 20.80 -4.92 15.38
C ALA A 504 20.32 -4.00 16.51
N SER A 505 19.51 -4.52 17.44
CA SER A 505 19.01 -3.76 18.59
C SER A 505 20.12 -3.35 19.56
N ASN A 506 21.11 -4.23 19.78
CA ASN A 506 22.30 -3.91 20.58
C ASN A 506 23.13 -2.81 19.91
N ALA A 507 23.29 -2.88 18.58
CA ALA A 507 23.98 -1.85 17.81
C ALA A 507 23.23 -0.51 17.85
N VAL A 508 21.88 -0.50 17.78
CA VAL A 508 21.08 0.72 18.01
C VAL A 508 21.35 1.29 19.39
N ALA A 509 21.31 0.47 20.45
CA ALA A 509 21.55 0.92 21.82
C ALA A 509 22.95 1.52 22.00
N ALA A 510 23.98 0.90 21.40
CA ALA A 510 25.34 1.44 21.41
C ALA A 510 25.44 2.78 20.66
N GLN A 511 24.81 2.89 19.48
CA GLN A 511 24.77 4.14 18.72
C GLN A 511 23.95 5.24 19.41
N ASP A 512 22.90 4.88 20.16
CA ASP A 512 22.09 5.82 20.95
C ASP A 512 22.96 6.47 22.04
N VAL A 513 23.81 5.69 22.73
CA VAL A 513 24.78 6.20 23.72
C VAL A 513 25.79 7.16 23.08
N GLU A 514 26.18 6.91 21.83
CA GLU A 514 27.11 7.77 21.08
C GLU A 514 26.44 8.99 20.40
N GLY A 515 25.10 9.11 20.48
CA GLY A 515 24.34 10.16 19.77
C GLY A 515 24.36 10.00 18.24
N ARG A 516 24.57 8.79 17.73
CA ARG A 516 24.72 8.45 16.30
C ARG A 516 23.63 7.54 15.75
N ALA A 517 22.65 7.14 16.57
CA ALA A 517 21.65 6.18 16.17
C ALA A 517 20.87 6.64 14.94
N THR A 518 20.88 5.81 13.91
CA THR A 518 20.06 6.04 12.72
C THR A 518 18.66 5.49 12.96
N GLY A 519 17.63 6.27 12.63
CA GLY A 519 16.25 5.76 12.59
C GLY A 519 16.09 4.55 11.65
N GLU A 520 17.00 4.41 10.70
CA GLU A 520 17.08 3.31 9.76
C GLU A 520 17.44 1.96 10.41
N LEU A 521 18.50 1.88 11.22
CA LEU A 521 18.85 0.61 11.86
C LEU A 521 17.74 0.15 12.83
N ARG A 522 17.11 1.09 13.53
CA ARG A 522 15.93 0.81 14.37
C ARG A 522 14.76 0.28 13.54
N SER A 523 14.57 0.83 12.34
CA SER A 523 13.58 0.36 11.37
C SER A 523 13.85 -1.08 10.89
N LEU A 524 15.11 -1.36 10.55
CA LEU A 524 15.58 -2.68 10.13
C LEU A 524 15.45 -3.73 11.22
N ALA A 525 15.84 -3.40 12.46
CA ALA A 525 15.70 -4.29 13.62
C ALA A 525 14.23 -4.67 13.84
N ARG A 526 13.30 -3.70 13.76
CA ARG A 526 11.86 -3.98 13.85
C ARG A 526 11.38 -4.86 12.70
N LEU A 527 11.77 -4.55 11.47
CA LEU A 527 11.40 -5.34 10.30
C LEU A 527 11.89 -6.80 10.42
N MET A 528 13.10 -7.01 10.92
CA MET A 528 13.68 -8.35 11.08
C MET A 528 12.86 -9.23 12.02
N MET A 529 12.42 -8.66 13.16
CA MET A 529 11.52 -9.36 14.10
C MET A 529 10.17 -9.68 13.46
N ASP A 530 9.58 -8.73 12.75
CA ASP A 530 8.23 -8.87 12.18
C ASP A 530 8.21 -9.85 10.98
N VAL A 531 9.23 -9.83 10.12
CA VAL A 531 9.36 -10.80 9.02
C VAL A 531 9.69 -12.20 9.56
N GLY A 532 10.50 -12.27 10.61
CA GLY A 532 10.77 -13.49 11.35
C GLY A 532 9.51 -14.10 11.96
N GLU A 533 8.58 -13.29 12.46
CA GLU A 533 7.26 -13.70 12.91
C GLU A 533 6.44 -14.25 11.74
N ALA A 534 6.31 -13.45 10.69
CA ALA A 534 5.44 -13.75 9.58
C ALA A 534 5.83 -15.02 8.80
N ILE A 535 7.13 -15.38 8.72
CA ILE A 535 7.57 -16.60 8.01
C ILE A 535 6.94 -17.86 8.61
N THR A 536 6.59 -17.85 9.90
CA THR A 536 5.97 -18.99 10.59
C THR A 536 4.47 -19.11 10.36
N ARG A 537 3.83 -18.03 9.91
CA ARG A 537 2.38 -17.95 9.65
C ARG A 537 2.02 -17.96 8.17
N CYS A 538 2.98 -18.02 7.27
CA CYS A 538 2.71 -18.06 5.83
C CYS A 538 1.78 -19.23 5.49
N GLU A 539 0.64 -18.91 4.87
CA GLU A 539 -0.40 -19.89 4.52
C GLU A 539 -0.29 -20.38 3.09
N VAL A 540 0.30 -19.55 2.24
CA VAL A 540 0.50 -19.80 0.82
C VAL A 540 1.96 -19.59 0.45
N LEU A 541 2.38 -20.28 -0.60
CA LEU A 541 3.77 -20.35 -1.00
C LEU A 541 4.32 -19.00 -1.48
N GLU A 542 3.48 -18.20 -2.13
CA GLU A 542 3.81 -16.87 -2.64
C GLU A 542 4.22 -15.92 -1.52
N THR A 543 3.47 -15.95 -0.41
CA THR A 543 3.82 -15.20 0.80
C THR A 543 5.13 -15.71 1.37
N TYR A 544 5.31 -17.03 1.49
CA TYR A 544 6.55 -17.62 2.01
C TYR A 544 7.80 -17.20 1.22
N ILE A 545 7.74 -17.21 -0.11
CA ILE A 545 8.86 -16.77 -0.98
C ILE A 545 9.20 -15.31 -0.71
N SER A 546 8.19 -14.45 -0.66
CA SER A 546 8.36 -13.01 -0.46
C SER A 546 8.92 -12.72 0.93
N THR A 547 8.39 -13.37 1.96
CA THR A 547 8.88 -13.27 3.34
C THR A 547 10.31 -13.81 3.46
N SER A 548 10.65 -14.92 2.81
CA SER A 548 12.02 -15.44 2.76
C SER A 548 12.99 -14.47 2.08
N LEU A 549 12.56 -13.79 1.02
CA LEU A 549 13.36 -12.75 0.37
C LEU A 549 13.58 -11.55 1.30
N PHE A 550 12.55 -11.13 2.03
CA PHE A 550 12.64 -10.05 3.01
C PHE A 550 13.54 -10.40 4.21
N LEU A 551 13.59 -11.67 4.64
CA LEU A 551 14.56 -12.11 5.66
C LEU A 551 16.00 -11.87 5.19
N PHE A 552 16.31 -12.28 3.95
CA PHE A 552 17.64 -12.06 3.37
C PHE A 552 17.97 -10.58 3.27
N TRP A 553 17.11 -9.77 2.64
CA TRP A 553 17.40 -8.36 2.43
C TRP A 553 17.50 -7.57 3.73
N THR A 554 16.61 -7.82 4.68
CA THR A 554 16.65 -7.12 5.98
C THR A 554 17.95 -7.43 6.72
N ALA A 555 18.37 -8.70 6.74
CA ALA A 555 19.64 -9.09 7.32
C ALA A 555 20.85 -8.50 6.57
N GLU A 556 20.80 -8.40 5.23
CA GLU A 556 21.87 -7.83 4.40
C GLU A 556 22.05 -6.34 4.69
N TYR A 557 20.94 -5.61 4.82
CA TYR A 557 20.97 -4.22 5.25
C TYR A 557 21.55 -4.07 6.66
N ILE A 558 21.09 -4.89 7.62
CA ILE A 558 21.61 -4.89 9.00
C ILE A 558 23.12 -5.13 9.02
N TYR A 559 23.62 -6.11 8.25
CA TYR A 559 25.04 -6.45 8.17
C TYR A 559 25.92 -5.22 7.89
N GLY A 560 25.46 -4.29 7.04
CA GLY A 560 26.18 -3.05 6.72
C GLY A 560 26.32 -2.06 7.88
N TYR A 561 25.53 -2.19 8.95
CA TYR A 561 25.60 -1.35 10.16
C TYR A 561 26.33 -2.01 11.33
N LEU A 562 26.65 -3.30 11.23
CA LEU A 562 27.28 -4.05 12.30
C LEU A 562 28.80 -3.91 12.30
N GLY A 563 29.42 -4.02 13.47
CA GLY A 563 30.87 -4.14 13.60
C GLY A 563 31.39 -5.52 13.17
N GLU A 564 32.70 -5.66 12.95
CA GLU A 564 33.31 -6.88 12.39
C GLU A 564 32.95 -8.17 13.16
N ALA A 565 32.93 -8.11 14.49
CA ALA A 565 32.60 -9.28 15.32
C ALA A 565 31.17 -9.78 15.08
N ASP A 566 30.19 -8.87 15.00
CA ASP A 566 28.80 -9.22 14.75
C ASP A 566 28.58 -9.62 13.29
N GLN A 567 29.32 -9.01 12.36
CA GLN A 567 29.31 -9.41 10.94
C GLN A 567 29.74 -10.87 10.75
N LEU A 568 30.73 -11.35 11.52
CA LEU A 568 31.14 -12.76 11.48
C LEU A 568 30.03 -13.72 11.94
N ILE A 569 29.15 -13.27 12.86
CA ILE A 569 27.98 -14.03 13.32
C ILE A 569 26.86 -14.01 12.26
N VAL A 570 26.62 -12.86 11.63
CA VAL A 570 25.51 -12.67 10.68
C VAL A 570 25.81 -13.27 9.30
N GLN A 571 27.07 -13.30 8.86
CA GLN A 571 27.46 -13.85 7.55
C GLN A 571 26.94 -15.28 7.27
N PRO A 572 27.06 -16.27 8.17
CA PRO A 572 26.48 -17.59 7.94
C PRO A 572 24.94 -17.56 7.92
N ILE A 573 24.30 -16.67 8.68
CA ILE A 573 22.84 -16.50 8.67
C ILE A 573 22.37 -15.94 7.33
N LEU A 574 23.09 -14.98 6.76
CA LEU A 574 22.82 -14.45 5.41
C LEU A 574 22.87 -15.57 4.36
N ALA A 575 23.85 -16.45 4.45
CA ALA A 575 23.96 -17.59 3.55
C ALA A 575 22.74 -18.51 3.67
N ILE A 576 22.27 -18.80 4.90
CA ILE A 576 21.07 -19.60 5.12
C ILE A 576 19.83 -18.93 4.51
N PHE A 577 19.62 -17.63 4.75
CA PHE A 577 18.45 -16.92 4.20
C PHE A 577 18.47 -16.87 2.67
N LEU A 578 19.62 -16.54 2.07
CA LEU A 578 19.73 -16.47 0.60
C LEU A 578 19.54 -17.83 -0.04
N ARG A 579 20.16 -18.88 0.51
CA ARG A 579 20.02 -20.25 -0.01
C ARG A 579 18.61 -20.79 0.18
N ASN A 580 17.94 -20.49 1.30
CA ASN A 580 16.53 -20.82 1.50
C ASN A 580 15.62 -20.19 0.44
N TYR A 581 15.83 -18.90 0.17
CA TYR A 581 15.10 -18.21 -0.89
C TYR A 581 15.35 -18.85 -2.26
N VAL A 582 16.61 -19.05 -2.66
CA VAL A 582 16.97 -19.67 -3.94
C VAL A 582 16.39 -21.08 -4.06
N ALA A 583 16.52 -21.92 -3.03
CA ALA A 583 15.96 -23.27 -3.00
C ALA A 583 14.43 -23.25 -3.18
N SER A 584 13.74 -22.30 -2.54
CA SER A 584 12.30 -22.12 -2.66
C SER A 584 11.88 -21.72 -4.08
N VAL A 585 12.61 -20.79 -4.70
CA VAL A 585 12.38 -20.36 -6.10
C VAL A 585 12.56 -21.52 -7.07
N LEU A 586 13.66 -22.29 -6.95
CA LEU A 586 13.92 -23.43 -7.83
C LEU A 586 12.82 -24.48 -7.76
N LEU A 587 12.32 -24.77 -6.55
CA LEU A 587 11.20 -25.68 -6.36
C LEU A 587 9.92 -25.20 -7.01
N VAL A 588 9.61 -23.91 -6.88
CA VAL A 588 8.42 -23.30 -7.48
C VAL A 588 8.49 -23.43 -8.99
N ASP A 589 9.66 -23.10 -9.56
CA ASP A 589 9.88 -23.19 -10.99
C ASP A 589 9.70 -24.63 -11.49
N ALA A 590 10.20 -25.63 -10.74
CA ALA A 590 9.99 -27.04 -11.07
C ALA A 590 8.51 -27.46 -11.00
N VAL A 591 7.80 -27.13 -9.91
CA VAL A 591 6.39 -27.53 -9.71
C VAL A 591 5.43 -26.80 -10.66
N ARG A 592 5.73 -25.56 -11.08
CA ARG A 592 4.92 -24.78 -12.02
C ARG A 592 5.37 -24.91 -13.48
N ALA A 593 6.47 -25.61 -13.77
CA ALA A 593 6.83 -25.95 -15.16
C ALA A 593 5.91 -27.02 -15.76
N ASP A 594 5.29 -27.85 -14.92
CA ASP A 594 4.47 -29.01 -15.33
C ASP A 594 2.96 -28.73 -15.38
N LYS A 595 2.55 -27.48 -15.19
CA LYS A 595 1.16 -27.03 -15.41
C LYS A 595 1.12 -26.26 -16.74
N PRO A 596 0.37 -26.74 -17.75
CA PRO A 596 0.28 -26.09 -19.06
C PRO A 596 -0.32 -24.69 -19.01
#